data_AF-A0A7X8FYM8-F1
#
_entry.id   AF-A0A7X8FYM8-F1
#
_cell.length_a   1.000
_cell.length_b   1.000
_cell.length_c   1.000
_cell.angle_alpha   90.00
_cell.angle_beta   90.00
_cell.angle_gamma   90.00
#
_symmetry.space_group_name_H-M   'P 1'
#
loop_
_entity.id
_entity.type
_entity.pdbx_description
1 polymer ?
#
loop_
_entity_poly.entity_id
_entity_poly.type
_entity_poly.pdbx_seq_one_letter_code
_entity_poly.pdbx_strand_id
1 'polypeptide(L)'
;MFSKMLPKGANKLNSLSKMNMSGLGAVAMKKVMKDKNVESINFLLESLIENGAKLIACTMSMDVMGISEEELIDGVELGGVGAYLGEAEDSNLNLFI
;
A
#
# COMPACT_ATOMS: atom_id res chain seq x y z
N MET A 1 7.37 14.43 -11.62
CA MET A 1 8.67 14.30 -10.91
C MET A 1 8.61 13.22 -9.84
N PHE A 2 7.61 13.27 -8.93
CA PHE A 2 7.43 12.29 -7.84
C PHE A 2 7.24 10.83 -8.31
N SER A 3 6.44 10.58 -9.35
CA SER A 3 6.26 9.21 -9.91
C SER A 3 7.59 8.49 -10.24
N LYS A 4 8.67 9.21 -10.61
CA LYS A 4 10.00 8.60 -10.85
C LYS A 4 10.77 8.28 -9.57
N MET A 5 10.48 8.95 -8.45
CA MET A 5 11.15 8.78 -7.16
C MET A 5 10.41 7.80 -6.23
N LEU A 6 9.12 7.56 -6.50
CA LEU A 6 8.30 6.65 -5.72
C LEU A 6 8.64 5.18 -6.00
N PRO A 7 8.50 4.30 -4.99
CA PRO A 7 8.68 2.87 -5.16
C PRO A 7 7.63 2.30 -6.11
N LYS A 8 8.08 1.53 -7.11
CA LYS A 8 7.20 0.88 -8.10
C LYS A 8 6.71 -0.47 -7.60
N GLY A 9 5.57 -0.45 -6.91
CA GLY A 9 4.89 -1.64 -6.38
C GLY A 9 5.34 -2.06 -4.97
N ALA A 10 4.53 -2.91 -4.34
CA ALA A 10 4.68 -3.32 -2.93
C ALA A 10 6.05 -3.97 -2.64
N ASN A 11 6.58 -4.78 -3.57
CA ASN A 11 7.91 -5.36 -3.50
C ASN A 11 9.07 -4.36 -3.38
N LYS A 12 8.88 -3.16 -3.92
CA LYS A 12 9.90 -2.11 -3.99
C LYS A 12 9.81 -1.12 -2.83
N LEU A 13 8.95 -1.38 -1.85
CA LEU A 13 8.99 -0.76 -0.53
C LEU A 13 10.25 -1.24 0.22
N ASN A 14 11.38 -0.62 -0.14
CA ASN A 14 12.71 -0.96 0.37
C ASN A 14 13.17 -0.02 1.50
N SER A 15 12.25 0.79 2.02
CA SER A 15 12.48 1.66 3.17
C SER A 15 11.64 1.24 4.36
N LEU A 16 12.25 1.12 5.53
CA LEU A 16 11.52 0.99 6.79
C LEU A 16 11.14 2.36 7.35
N SER A 17 10.00 2.44 8.06
CA SER A 17 9.55 3.67 8.73
C SER A 17 10.52 4.14 9.82
N LYS A 18 11.22 3.19 10.47
CA LYS A 18 12.32 3.43 11.41
C LYS A 18 13.43 2.40 11.17
N MET A 19 14.68 2.77 11.51
CA MET A 19 15.88 1.93 11.31
C MET A 19 16.13 1.51 9.86
N ASN A 20 15.78 2.35 8.87
CA ASN A 20 16.01 1.99 7.47
C ASN A 20 17.49 1.79 7.11
N MET A 21 18.40 2.57 7.71
CA MET A 21 19.86 2.47 7.51
C MET A 21 20.24 2.42 6.02
N SER A 22 19.74 3.39 5.24
CA SER A 22 19.92 3.44 3.78
C SER A 22 19.47 2.18 3.03
N GLY A 23 18.47 1.47 3.54
CA GLY A 23 17.90 0.25 2.95
C GLY A 23 18.42 -1.05 3.59
N LEU A 24 19.50 -1.01 4.37
CA LEU A 24 20.04 -2.20 5.04
C LEU A 24 19.04 -2.79 6.05
N GLY A 25 18.28 -1.93 6.74
CA GLY A 25 17.24 -2.37 7.66
C GLY A 25 16.13 -3.17 6.97
N ALA A 26 15.71 -2.73 5.79
CA ALA A 26 14.69 -3.43 5.00
C ALA A 26 15.18 -4.82 4.57
N VAL A 27 16.45 -4.96 4.20
CA VAL A 27 17.05 -6.26 3.86
C VAL A 27 17.09 -7.19 5.07
N ALA A 28 17.51 -6.69 6.22
CA ALA A 28 17.53 -7.47 7.47
C ALA A 28 16.12 -7.91 7.90
N MET A 29 15.13 -7.01 7.79
CA MET A 29 13.73 -7.32 8.10
C MET A 29 13.18 -8.42 7.18
N LYS A 30 13.41 -8.30 5.86
CA LYS A 30 13.00 -9.33 4.90
C LYS A 30 13.62 -10.70 5.20
N LYS A 31 14.88 -10.73 5.66
CA LYS A 31 15.54 -11.96 6.12
C LYS A 31 14.84 -12.55 7.34
N VAL A 32 14.60 -11.76 8.39
CA VAL A 32 13.91 -12.22 9.61
C VAL A 32 12.49 -12.71 9.31
N MET A 33 11.75 -12.02 8.43
CA MET A 33 10.42 -12.45 7.98
C MET A 33 10.49 -13.83 7.32
N LYS A 34 11.42 -14.02 6.38
CA LYS A 34 11.63 -15.31 5.70
C LYS A 34 12.02 -16.42 6.70
N ASP A 35 12.95 -16.15 7.61
CA ASP A 35 13.40 -17.12 8.61
C ASP A 35 12.26 -17.54 9.56
N LYS A 36 11.25 -16.67 9.74
CA LYS A 36 10.04 -16.93 10.53
C LYS A 36 8.85 -17.42 9.70
N ASN A 37 9.03 -17.71 8.41
CA ASN A 37 7.96 -18.11 7.48
C ASN A 37 6.79 -17.11 7.44
N VAL A 38 7.09 -15.81 7.53
CA VAL A 38 6.11 -14.75 7.32
C VAL A 38 5.97 -14.50 5.83
N GLU A 39 4.73 -14.46 5.36
CA GLU A 39 4.42 -14.22 3.95
C GLU A 39 4.92 -12.86 3.44
N SER A 40 5.20 -12.82 2.15
CA SER A 40 5.66 -11.59 1.49
C SER A 40 4.53 -10.56 1.37
N ILE A 41 4.88 -9.28 1.29
CA ILE A 41 3.89 -8.20 1.17
C ILE A 41 3.01 -8.30 -0.08
N ASN A 42 3.52 -8.81 -1.22
CA ASN A 42 2.64 -9.00 -2.38
C ASN A 42 1.74 -10.19 -2.22
N PHE A 43 2.19 -11.28 -1.59
CA PHE A 43 1.30 -12.40 -1.30
C PHE A 43 0.15 -11.94 -0.40
N LEU A 44 0.44 -11.10 0.60
CA LEU A 44 -0.60 -10.50 1.44
C LEU A 44 -1.53 -9.56 0.66
N LEU A 45 -1.01 -8.76 -0.27
CA LEU A 45 -1.83 -7.88 -1.13
C LEU A 45 -2.72 -8.68 -2.08
N GLU A 46 -2.16 -9.69 -2.75
CA GLU A 46 -2.89 -10.60 -3.64
C GLU A 46 -3.98 -11.34 -2.88
N SER A 47 -3.63 -11.92 -1.72
CA SER A 47 -4.60 -12.59 -0.85
C SER A 47 -5.70 -11.63 -0.40
N LEU A 48 -5.39 -10.39 -0.04
CA LEU A 48 -6.38 -9.38 0.33
C LEU A 48 -7.37 -9.09 -0.81
N ILE A 49 -6.87 -8.98 -2.04
CA ILE A 49 -7.70 -8.78 -3.24
C ILE A 49 -8.56 -10.02 -3.53
N GLU A 50 -7.97 -11.21 -3.49
CA GLU A 50 -8.68 -12.48 -3.72
C GLU A 50 -9.80 -12.72 -2.70
N ASN A 51 -9.63 -12.23 -1.47
CA ASN A 51 -10.65 -12.31 -0.42
C ASN A 51 -11.72 -11.19 -0.52
N GLY A 52 -11.75 -10.44 -1.62
CA GLY A 52 -12.81 -9.48 -1.92
C GLY A 52 -12.67 -8.14 -1.19
N ALA A 53 -11.46 -7.76 -0.78
CA ALA A 53 -11.25 -6.45 -0.20
C ALA A 53 -11.49 -5.34 -1.22
N LYS A 54 -12.19 -4.29 -0.76
CA LYS A 54 -12.42 -3.07 -1.53
C LYS A 54 -11.19 -2.16 -1.41
N LEU A 55 -10.55 -1.85 -2.53
CA LEU A 55 -9.42 -0.93 -2.59
C LEU A 55 -9.88 0.42 -3.14
N ILE A 56 -9.60 1.50 -2.43
CA ILE A 56 -9.97 2.86 -2.84
C ILE A 56 -8.70 3.73 -2.90
N ALA A 57 -8.42 4.31 -4.06
CA ALA A 57 -7.37 5.30 -4.25
C ALA A 57 -7.90 6.72 -4.02
N CYS A 58 -7.23 7.47 -3.14
CA CYS A 58 -7.57 8.85 -2.83
C CYS A 58 -7.22 9.76 -4.02
N THR A 59 -8.23 10.32 -4.68
CA THR A 59 -8.07 11.17 -5.89
C THR A 59 -7.19 12.40 -5.62
N MET A 60 -7.39 13.07 -4.48
CA MET A 60 -6.53 14.20 -4.10
C MET A 60 -5.07 13.79 -3.93
N SER A 61 -4.81 12.59 -3.38
CA SER A 61 -3.44 12.09 -3.24
C SER A 61 -2.84 11.73 -4.59
N MET A 62 -3.61 11.13 -5.50
CA MET A 62 -3.19 10.84 -6.87
C MET A 62 -2.77 12.12 -7.61
N ASP A 63 -3.58 13.17 -7.54
CA ASP A 63 -3.30 14.47 -8.16
C ASP A 63 -2.00 15.08 -7.66
N VAL A 64 -1.79 15.09 -6.33
CA VAL A 64 -0.58 15.64 -5.70
C VAL A 64 0.66 14.83 -6.06
N MET A 65 0.55 13.50 -6.12
CA MET A 65 1.68 12.62 -6.44
C MET A 65 1.92 12.49 -7.96
N GLY A 66 0.95 12.90 -8.79
CA GLY A 66 0.97 12.77 -10.23
C GLY A 66 0.94 11.31 -10.68
N ILE A 67 0.01 10.53 -10.11
CA ILE A 67 -0.25 9.12 -10.45
C ILE A 67 -1.54 9.07 -11.27
N SER A 68 -1.52 8.36 -12.39
CA SER A 68 -2.71 8.15 -13.22
C SER A 68 -3.41 6.81 -12.93
N GLU A 69 -4.69 6.71 -13.33
CA GLU A 69 -5.52 5.53 -13.07
C GLU A 69 -4.93 4.26 -13.71
N GLU A 70 -4.36 4.38 -14.90
CA GLU A 70 -3.69 3.29 -15.61
C GLU A 70 -2.40 2.77 -14.95
N GLU A 71 -1.88 3.48 -13.94
CA GLU A 71 -0.76 3.01 -13.13
C GLU A 71 -1.20 2.15 -11.92
N LEU A 72 -2.51 2.09 -11.63
CA LEU A 72 -3.07 1.32 -10.54
C LEU A 72 -3.25 -0.15 -10.92
N ILE A 73 -3.34 -1.01 -9.90
CA ILE A 73 -3.72 -2.41 -10.11
C ILE A 73 -5.21 -2.51 -10.43
N ASP A 74 -5.59 -3.56 -11.14
CA ASP A 74 -7.00 -3.80 -11.50
C ASP A 74 -7.88 -3.89 -10.24
N GLY A 75 -9.10 -3.36 -10.34
CA GLY A 75 -10.10 -3.42 -9.26
C GLY A 75 -9.98 -2.33 -8.18
N VAL A 76 -9.10 -1.34 -8.35
CA VAL A 76 -9.06 -0.16 -7.48
C VAL A 76 -10.14 0.85 -7.87
N GLU A 77 -10.96 1.26 -6.90
CA GLU A 77 -11.94 2.33 -7.06
C GLU A 77 -11.31 3.69 -6.78
N LEU A 78 -11.78 4.74 -7.46
CA LEU A 78 -11.36 6.11 -7.20
C LEU A 78 -12.31 6.78 -6.21
N GLY A 79 -11.78 7.37 -5.14
CA GLY A 79 -12.59 7.98 -4.09
C GLY A 79 -11.97 9.22 -3.47
N GLY A 80 -12.83 10.13 -2.99
CA GLY A 80 -12.41 11.28 -2.18
C GLY A 80 -12.65 11.04 -0.68
N VAL A 81 -12.47 12.09 0.12
CA VAL A 81 -12.71 12.04 1.57
C VAL A 81 -14.13 11.59 1.93
N GLY A 82 -15.14 11.95 1.14
CA GLY A 82 -16.53 11.54 1.36
C GLY A 82 -16.73 10.03 1.19
N ALA A 83 -16.06 9.40 0.22
CA ALA A 83 -16.11 7.96 0.04
C ALA A 83 -15.47 7.24 1.24
N TYR A 84 -14.31 7.71 1.69
CA TYR A 84 -13.66 7.19 2.91
C TYR A 84 -14.55 7.31 4.14
N LEU A 85 -15.17 8.48 4.36
CA LEU A 85 -16.04 8.70 5.53
C LEU A 85 -17.29 7.81 5.50
N GLY A 86 -17.90 7.58 4.33
CA GLY A 86 -19.03 6.68 4.20
C GLY A 86 -18.67 5.23 4.56
N GLU A 87 -17.58 4.70 4.01
CA GLU A 87 -17.10 3.34 4.34
C GLU A 87 -16.70 3.22 5.82
N ALA A 88 -16.11 4.28 6.39
CA ALA A 88 -15.70 4.30 7.79
C ALA A 88 -16.90 4.35 8.76
N GLU A 89 -17.99 5.03 8.39
CA GLU A 89 -19.21 5.11 9.20
C GLU A 89 -19.93 3.76 9.27
N ASP A 90 -19.96 3.01 8.16
CA ASP A 90 -20.55 1.67 8.09
C ASP A 90 -19.64 0.56 8.67
N SER A 91 -18.38 0.88 8.98
CA SER A 91 -17.39 -0.07 9.50
C SER A 91 -17.43 -0.19 11.03
N ASN A 92 -17.38 -1.43 11.53
CA ASN A 92 -17.29 -1.68 12.98
C ASN A 92 -15.97 -1.18 13.60
N LEU A 93 -14.92 -1.06 12.79
CA LEU A 93 -13.59 -0.64 13.22
C LEU A 93 -12.93 0.15 12.10
N ASN A 94 -12.43 1.33 12.44
CA ASN A 94 -11.67 2.18 11.53
C ASN A 94 -10.27 2.43 12.10
N LEU A 95 -9.23 2.21 11.29
CA LEU A 95 -7.82 2.36 11.68
C LEU A 95 -7.11 3.32 10.72
N PHE A 96 -6.21 4.15 11.26
CA PHE A 96 -5.26 4.93 10.49
C PHE A 96 -3.86 4.35 10.72
N ILE A 97 -3.22 3.86 9.65
CA ILE A 97 -1.95 3.12 9.68
C ILE A 97 -0.84 3.95 9.02
#